data_AF-A0A2U1R6Z7-F1
#
_entry.id   AF-A0A2U1R6Z7-F1
#
_cell.length_a   1.000
_cell.length_b   1.000
_cell.length_c   1.000
_cell.angle_alpha   90.00
_cell.angle_beta   90.00
_cell.angle_gamma   90.00
#
_symmetry.space_group_name_H-M   'P 1'
#
loop_
_entity.id
_entity.type
_entity.pdbx_description
1 polymer ?
#
loop_
_entity_poly.entity_id
_entity_poly.type
_entity_poly.pdbx_seq_one_letter_code
_entity_poly.pdbx_strand_id
1 'polypeptide(L)'
;MNHEQQDLIIDLVSKKTSKERLVEIFFGGEIPDGYLRRELEVALEIKDSDNVECLLIFGSVFGIAQDCADILCRLLIQDWHTSHENIARELKVFKYPGAVDYLFKAALIHHQYIASDYALGVKCIYALYEIGTDDAREKLQLLMEVDVPEMSELAVRLLNSMKK
;
A
#
# COMPACT_ATOMS: atom_id res chain seq x y z
N MET A 1 -14.78 -1.55 9.55
CA MET A 1 -15.77 -2.62 9.25
C MET A 1 -16.00 -3.49 10.47
N ASN A 2 -17.22 -3.99 10.67
CA ASN A 2 -17.51 -5.01 11.70
C ASN A 2 -17.23 -6.43 11.16
N HIS A 3 -17.34 -7.46 12.00
CA HIS A 3 -17.06 -8.85 11.61
C HIS A 3 -17.96 -9.36 10.47
N GLU A 4 -19.25 -9.04 10.48
CA GLU A 4 -20.18 -9.45 9.40
C GLU A 4 -19.77 -8.84 8.05
N GLN A 5 -19.28 -7.60 8.06
CA GLN A 5 -18.73 -6.94 6.89
C GLN A 5 -17.43 -7.62 6.42
N GLN A 6 -16.51 -7.94 7.33
CA GLN A 6 -15.27 -8.67 6.99
C GLN A 6 -15.58 -10.04 6.34
N ASP A 7 -16.54 -10.79 6.87
CA ASP A 7 -16.98 -12.07 6.29
C ASP A 7 -17.50 -11.90 4.86
N LEU A 8 -18.27 -10.82 4.60
CA LEU A 8 -18.80 -10.56 3.27
C LEU A 8 -17.70 -10.19 2.25
N ILE A 9 -16.61 -9.56 2.70
CA ILE A 9 -15.42 -9.32 1.88
C ILE A 9 -14.74 -10.64 1.50
N ILE A 10 -14.61 -11.56 2.45
CA ILE A 10 -14.05 -12.90 2.22
C ILE A 10 -14.92 -13.68 1.23
N ASP A 11 -16.24 -13.62 1.38
CA ASP A 11 -17.19 -14.23 0.45
C ASP A 11 -17.09 -13.64 -0.95
N LEU A 12 -16.81 -12.34 -1.07
CA LEU A 12 -16.65 -11.68 -2.37
C LEU A 12 -15.40 -12.20 -3.09
N VAL A 13 -14.25 -12.25 -2.40
CA VAL A 13 -13.01 -12.79 -2.97
C VAL A 13 -13.15 -14.28 -3.30
N SER A 14 -13.93 -15.01 -2.50
CA SER A 14 -14.28 -16.41 -2.74
C SER A 14 -15.34 -16.64 -3.82
N LYS A 15 -15.83 -15.57 -4.47
CA LYS A 15 -16.89 -15.59 -5.49
C LYS A 15 -18.23 -16.19 -5.01
N LYS A 16 -18.49 -16.14 -3.71
CA LYS A 16 -19.75 -16.58 -3.08
C LYS A 16 -20.81 -15.48 -3.05
N THR A 17 -20.41 -14.22 -3.18
CA THR A 17 -21.30 -13.05 -3.33
C THR A 17 -20.87 -12.19 -4.51
N SER A 18 -21.71 -11.23 -4.92
CA SER A 18 -21.42 -10.26 -5.98
C SER A 18 -21.05 -8.90 -5.40
N LYS A 19 -20.45 -8.04 -6.23
CA LYS A 19 -20.12 -6.65 -5.85
C LYS A 19 -21.38 -5.88 -5.49
N GLU A 20 -22.43 -6.02 -6.29
CA GLU A 20 -23.72 -5.33 -6.12
C GLU A 20 -24.38 -5.75 -4.80
N ARG A 21 -24.36 -7.06 -4.50
CA ARG A 21 -24.91 -7.56 -3.24
C ARG A 21 -24.12 -7.05 -2.03
N LEU A 22 -22.80 -6.93 -2.14
CA LEU A 22 -21.99 -6.35 -1.06
C LEU A 22 -22.36 -4.89 -0.81
N VAL A 23 -22.44 -4.08 -1.87
CA VAL A 23 -22.78 -2.66 -1.76
C VAL A 23 -24.17 -2.46 -1.19
N GLU A 24 -25.15 -3.27 -1.61
CA GLU A 24 -26.51 -3.23 -1.05
C GLU A 24 -26.52 -3.53 0.45
N ILE A 25 -25.80 -4.58 0.89
CA ILE A 25 -25.77 -4.96 2.31
C ILE A 25 -25.01 -3.93 3.16
N PHE A 26 -23.90 -3.38 2.66
CA PHE A 26 -23.06 -2.46 3.43
C PHE A 26 -23.65 -1.06 3.52
N PHE A 27 -24.24 -0.59 2.43
CA PHE A 27 -24.55 0.82 2.25
C PHE A 27 -26.00 1.09 1.85
N GLY A 28 -26.78 0.05 1.53
CA GLY A 28 -28.15 0.20 1.03
C GLY A 28 -28.23 0.85 -0.36
N GLY A 29 -27.18 0.71 -1.18
CA GLY A 29 -27.22 1.13 -2.59
C GLY A 29 -25.89 1.64 -3.13
N GLU A 30 -25.37 2.77 -2.64
CA GLU A 30 -24.16 3.42 -3.18
C GLU A 30 -23.07 3.54 -2.11
N ILE A 31 -21.81 3.39 -2.53
CA ILE A 31 -20.66 3.54 -1.64
C ILE A 31 -20.50 5.04 -1.31
N PRO A 32 -20.51 5.44 -0.02
CA PRO A 32 -20.33 6.84 0.33
C PRO A 32 -18.96 7.39 -0.08
N ASP A 33 -18.94 8.63 -0.55
CA ASP A 33 -17.69 9.32 -0.88
C ASP A 33 -16.71 9.31 0.29
N GLY A 34 -15.44 9.02 -0.01
CA GLY A 34 -14.36 8.95 0.97
C GLY A 34 -14.57 7.88 2.05
N TYR A 35 -15.47 6.90 1.86
CA TYR A 35 -15.66 5.79 2.79
C TYR A 35 -14.35 5.07 3.10
N LEU A 36 -13.62 4.66 2.06
CA LEU A 36 -12.38 3.90 2.21
C LEU A 36 -11.33 4.66 3.03
N ARG A 37 -11.14 5.96 2.74
CA ARG A 37 -10.20 6.81 3.49
C ARG A 37 -10.58 6.89 4.98
N ARG A 38 -11.84 7.15 5.29
CA ARG A 38 -12.34 7.27 6.67
C ARG A 38 -12.17 5.96 7.44
N GLU A 39 -12.49 4.83 6.82
CA GLU A 39 -12.33 3.53 7.47
C GLU A 39 -10.85 3.16 7.67
N LEU A 40 -9.95 3.54 6.75
CA LEU A 40 -8.51 3.36 6.93
C LEU A 40 -7.97 4.26 8.05
N GLU A 41 -8.49 5.48 8.20
CA GLU A 41 -8.16 6.38 9.32
C GLU A 41 -8.57 5.74 10.65
N VAL A 42 -9.80 5.22 10.75
CA VAL A 42 -10.27 4.49 11.93
C VAL A 42 -9.38 3.29 12.22
N ALA A 43 -9.09 2.45 11.22
CA ALA A 43 -8.26 1.26 11.38
C ALA A 43 -6.84 1.60 11.87
N LEU A 44 -6.26 2.71 11.40
CA LEU A 44 -4.98 3.22 11.88
C LEU A 44 -5.06 3.65 13.35
N GLU A 45 -6.12 4.36 13.75
CA GLU A 45 -6.29 4.84 15.13
C GLU A 45 -6.41 3.70 16.14
N ILE A 46 -7.21 2.67 15.81
CA ILE A 46 -7.45 1.53 16.72
C ILE A 46 -6.46 0.37 16.51
N LYS A 47 -5.54 0.49 15.54
CA LYS A 47 -4.55 -0.53 15.16
C LYS A 47 -5.17 -1.88 14.77
N ASP A 48 -6.20 -1.83 13.94
CA ASP A 48 -6.93 -3.02 13.49
C ASP A 48 -6.34 -3.57 12.18
N SER A 49 -5.46 -4.56 12.29
CA SER A 49 -4.78 -5.19 11.15
C SER A 49 -5.77 -5.85 10.17
N ASP A 50 -6.75 -6.56 10.70
CA ASP A 50 -7.71 -7.32 9.87
C ASP A 50 -8.59 -6.35 9.06
N ASN A 51 -8.97 -5.22 9.68
CA ASN A 51 -9.72 -4.19 8.98
C ASN A 51 -8.87 -3.49 7.91
N VAL A 52 -7.58 -3.23 8.14
CA VAL A 52 -6.68 -2.71 7.08
C VAL A 52 -6.65 -3.67 5.88
N GLU A 53 -6.48 -4.97 6.12
CA GLU A 53 -6.46 -5.97 5.05
C GLU A 53 -7.80 -6.00 4.29
N CYS A 54 -8.92 -6.08 5.01
CA CYS A 54 -10.25 -6.10 4.40
C CYS A 54 -10.54 -4.83 3.58
N LEU A 55 -10.11 -3.66 4.06
CA LEU A 55 -10.26 -2.39 3.36
C LEU A 55 -9.43 -2.31 2.09
N LEU A 56 -8.21 -2.85 2.10
CA LEU A 56 -7.39 -2.93 0.89
C LEU A 56 -7.96 -3.93 -0.12
N ILE A 57 -8.55 -5.04 0.33
CA ILE A 57 -9.30 -5.97 -0.52
C ILE A 57 -10.50 -5.24 -1.14
N PHE A 58 -11.32 -4.57 -0.32
CA PHE A 58 -12.44 -3.75 -0.79
C PHE A 58 -11.98 -2.74 -1.85
N GLY A 59 -10.91 -2.01 -1.55
CA GLY A 59 -10.28 -1.06 -2.46
C GLY A 59 -9.82 -1.69 -3.78
N SER A 60 -9.27 -2.90 -3.76
CA SER A 60 -8.86 -3.60 -4.99
C SER A 60 -10.04 -3.95 -5.91
N VAL A 61 -11.24 -4.11 -5.34
CA VAL A 61 -12.46 -4.48 -6.06
C VAL A 61 -13.19 -3.25 -6.61
N PHE A 62 -13.29 -2.19 -5.80
CA PHE A 62 -14.10 -1.01 -6.07
C PHE A 62 -13.28 0.22 -6.50
N GLY A 63 -11.95 0.14 -6.41
CA GLY A 63 -11.02 1.23 -6.66
C GLY A 63 -10.55 1.87 -5.36
N ILE A 64 -9.28 2.27 -5.34
CA ILE A 64 -8.70 3.09 -4.27
C ILE A 64 -8.48 4.47 -4.88
N ALA A 65 -9.14 5.48 -4.31
CA ALA A 65 -8.99 6.85 -4.74
C ALA A 65 -7.68 7.44 -4.24
N GLN A 66 -7.13 8.40 -5.00
CA GLN A 66 -5.84 9.03 -4.69
C GLN A 66 -5.85 9.81 -3.36
N ASP A 67 -7.02 10.20 -2.86
CA ASP A 67 -7.17 10.84 -1.55
C ASP A 67 -6.82 9.92 -0.37
N CYS A 68 -6.69 8.61 -0.62
CA CYS A 68 -6.20 7.64 0.35
C CYS A 68 -4.65 7.64 0.45
N ALA A 69 -3.93 8.35 -0.42
CA ALA A 69 -2.47 8.25 -0.47
C ALA A 69 -1.79 8.63 0.86
N ASP A 70 -2.25 9.68 1.54
CA ASP A 70 -1.67 10.11 2.83
C ASP A 70 -1.84 9.04 3.93
N ILE A 71 -3.05 8.49 4.08
CA ILE A 71 -3.31 7.46 5.08
C ILE A 71 -2.55 6.17 4.77
N LEU A 72 -2.41 5.81 3.50
CA LEU A 72 -1.58 4.70 3.06
C LEU A 72 -0.09 4.90 3.39
N CYS A 73 0.44 6.13 3.26
CA CYS A 73 1.82 6.43 3.68
C CYS A 73 2.02 6.21 5.19
N ARG A 74 1.05 6.65 6.00
CA ARG A 74 1.10 6.49 7.47
C ARG A 74 1.03 5.02 7.89
N LEU A 75 0.18 4.24 7.23
CA LEU A 75 0.05 2.79 7.45
C LEU A 75 1.32 2.04 7.02
N LEU A 76 1.94 2.43 5.90
CA LEU A 76 3.13 1.75 5.34
C LEU A 76 4.28 1.58 6.34
N ILE A 77 4.42 2.47 7.32
CA ILE A 77 5.50 2.44 8.32
C ILE A 77 5.09 1.86 9.67
N GLN A 78 3.86 1.34 9.79
CA GLN A 78 3.38 0.71 11.02
C GLN A 78 3.84 -0.75 11.13
N ASP A 79 4.08 -1.25 12.33
CA ASP A 79 4.58 -2.62 12.56
C ASP A 79 3.49 -3.63 12.95
N TRP A 80 2.26 -3.18 13.18
CA TRP A 80 1.17 -3.98 13.74
C TRP A 80 0.26 -4.65 12.70
N HIS A 81 0.50 -4.47 11.40
CA HIS A 81 -0.24 -5.14 10.32
C HIS A 81 0.68 -5.79 9.30
N THR A 82 0.11 -6.52 8.34
CA THR A 82 0.85 -7.30 7.34
C THR A 82 0.71 -6.79 5.90
N SER A 83 0.00 -5.67 5.70
CA SER A 83 -0.41 -5.19 4.37
C SER A 83 0.60 -4.33 3.60
N HIS A 84 1.85 -4.24 4.06
CA HIS A 84 2.88 -3.33 3.53
C HIS A 84 3.12 -3.47 2.03
N GLU A 85 3.17 -4.70 1.51
CA GLU A 85 3.40 -4.93 0.09
C GLU A 85 2.23 -4.45 -0.79
N ASN A 86 0.99 -4.58 -0.29
CA ASN A 86 -0.20 -4.04 -0.96
C ASN A 86 -0.16 -2.51 -0.94
N ILE A 87 0.14 -1.91 0.21
CA ILE A 87 0.23 -0.45 0.36
C ILE A 87 1.30 0.13 -0.57
N ALA A 88 2.50 -0.45 -0.61
CA ALA A 88 3.57 -0.01 -1.51
C ALA A 88 3.17 -0.12 -2.99
N ARG A 89 2.39 -1.15 -3.36
CA ARG A 89 1.84 -1.30 -4.72
C ARG A 89 0.89 -0.16 -5.07
N GLU A 90 -0.02 0.21 -4.17
CA GLU A 90 -0.99 1.28 -4.44
C GLU A 90 -0.31 2.66 -4.53
N LEU A 91 0.64 2.95 -3.63
CA LEU A 91 1.40 4.21 -3.67
C LEU A 91 2.21 4.37 -4.96
N LYS A 92 2.73 3.26 -5.52
CA LYS A 92 3.35 3.24 -6.85
C LYS A 92 2.36 3.65 -7.95
N VAL A 93 1.14 3.12 -7.92
CA VAL A 93 0.09 3.45 -8.90
C VAL A 93 -0.28 4.93 -8.81
N PHE A 94 -0.40 5.47 -7.61
CA PHE A 94 -0.71 6.88 -7.39
C PHE A 94 0.41 7.83 -7.76
N LYS A 95 1.67 7.36 -7.80
CA LYS A 95 2.86 8.19 -8.03
C LYS A 95 2.88 9.41 -7.09
N TYR A 96 2.44 9.20 -5.84
CA TYR A 96 2.20 10.28 -4.90
C TYR A 96 3.53 10.83 -4.35
N PRO A 97 3.89 12.10 -4.62
CA PRO A 97 5.18 12.66 -4.18
C PRO A 97 5.36 12.66 -2.66
N GLY A 98 4.27 12.82 -1.90
CA GLY A 98 4.30 12.78 -0.43
C GLY A 98 4.68 11.42 0.15
N ALA A 99 4.74 10.36 -0.67
CA ALA A 99 5.12 9.01 -0.24
C ALA A 99 6.63 8.77 -0.20
N VAL A 100 7.46 9.66 -0.78
CA VAL A 100 8.89 9.39 -1.00
C VAL A 100 9.63 8.99 0.28
N ASP A 101 9.51 9.78 1.35
CA ASP A 101 10.17 9.48 2.61
C ASP A 101 9.61 8.22 3.29
N TYR A 102 8.32 7.94 3.15
CA TYR A 102 7.68 6.75 3.72
C TYR A 102 8.12 5.48 3.00
N LEU A 103 8.16 5.51 1.66
CA LEU A 103 8.65 4.42 0.82
C LEU A 103 10.14 4.15 1.08
N PHE A 104 10.96 5.19 1.21
CA PHE A 104 12.37 5.01 1.55
C PHE A 104 12.54 4.36 2.92
N LYS A 105 11.81 4.84 3.96
CA LYS A 105 11.84 4.22 5.28
C LYS A 105 11.39 2.76 5.22
N ALA A 106 10.24 2.49 4.61
CA ALA A 106 9.68 1.15 4.49
C ALA A 106 10.59 0.19 3.70
N ALA A 107 11.36 0.70 2.74
CA ALA A 107 12.32 -0.11 2.01
C ALA A 107 13.40 -0.73 2.91
N LEU A 108 13.70 -0.09 4.04
CA LEU A 108 14.73 -0.48 5.00
C LEU A 108 14.17 -1.22 6.22
N ILE A 109 12.85 -1.43 6.30
CA ILE A 109 12.22 -2.15 7.41
C ILE A 109 12.11 -3.62 7.07
N HIS A 110 12.57 -4.47 7.99
CA HIS A 110 12.38 -5.91 7.92
C HIS A 110 11.13 -6.33 8.68
N HIS A 111 10.23 -7.04 8.00
CA HIS A 111 9.05 -7.63 8.59
C HIS A 111 9.13 -9.16 8.54
N GLN A 112 9.05 -9.82 9.71
CA GLN A 112 9.22 -11.27 9.83
C GLN A 112 8.22 -12.11 9.02
N TYR A 113 7.05 -11.55 8.70
CA TYR A 113 6.03 -12.24 7.92
C TYR A 113 6.30 -12.20 6.40
N ILE A 114 7.24 -11.36 5.95
CA ILE A 114 7.64 -11.27 4.55
C ILE A 114 8.77 -12.28 4.32
N ALA A 115 8.53 -13.24 3.43
CA ALA A 115 9.42 -14.40 3.24
C ALA A 115 10.85 -14.05 2.75
N SER A 116 11.03 -12.88 2.14
CA SER A 116 12.32 -12.38 1.69
C SER A 116 12.56 -11.01 2.32
N ASP A 117 13.71 -10.86 2.97
CA ASP A 117 14.10 -9.67 3.73
C ASP A 117 14.13 -8.38 2.89
N TYR A 118 14.14 -8.50 1.56
CA TYR A 118 14.18 -7.38 0.61
C TYR A 118 12.92 -7.23 -0.25
N ALA A 119 11.92 -8.11 -0.12
CA ALA A 119 10.76 -8.09 -1.02
C ALA A 119 9.96 -6.77 -0.95
N LEU A 120 9.77 -6.23 0.27
CA LEU A 120 9.18 -4.90 0.45
C LEU A 120 10.09 -3.79 -0.10
N GLY A 121 11.39 -3.89 0.15
CA GLY A 121 12.42 -2.98 -0.38
C GLY A 121 12.36 -2.85 -1.90
N VAL A 122 12.30 -3.97 -2.61
CA VAL A 122 12.15 -4.02 -4.08
C VAL A 122 10.88 -3.30 -4.53
N LYS A 123 9.74 -3.51 -3.86
CA LYS A 123 8.49 -2.82 -4.22
C LYS A 123 8.57 -1.32 -3.98
N CYS A 124 9.17 -0.90 -2.86
CA CYS A 124 9.37 0.51 -2.55
C CYS A 124 10.32 1.19 -3.55
N ILE A 125 11.38 0.51 -4.00
CA ILE A 125 12.29 0.99 -5.04
C ILE A 125 11.54 1.23 -6.36
N TYR A 126 10.69 0.30 -6.79
CA TYR A 126 9.84 0.52 -7.97
C TYR A 126 8.86 1.68 -7.77
N ALA A 127 8.30 1.85 -6.57
CA ALA A 127 7.41 2.97 -6.26
C ALA A 127 8.13 4.32 -6.35
N LEU A 128 9.33 4.43 -5.78
CA LEU A 128 10.18 5.62 -5.88
C LEU A 128 10.52 5.94 -7.34
N TYR A 129 10.88 4.92 -8.12
CA TYR A 129 11.15 5.08 -9.56
C TYR A 129 9.94 5.62 -10.33
N GLU A 130 8.74 5.10 -10.08
CA GLU A 130 7.52 5.56 -10.76
C GLU A 130 7.08 6.97 -10.36
N ILE A 131 7.38 7.41 -9.12
CA ILE A 131 7.17 8.79 -8.64
C ILE A 131 8.10 9.76 -9.39
N GLY A 132 9.38 9.42 -9.49
CA GLY A 132 10.33 10.08 -10.39
C GLY A 132 10.69 11.55 -10.09
N THR A 133 10.28 12.08 -8.94
CA THR A 133 10.69 13.41 -8.45
C THR A 133 12.18 13.45 -8.11
N ASP A 134 12.74 14.65 -7.96
CA ASP A 134 14.14 14.81 -7.54
C ASP A 134 14.39 14.15 -6.17
N ASP A 135 13.49 14.35 -5.20
CA ASP A 135 13.54 13.67 -3.90
C ASP A 135 13.55 12.14 -4.05
N ALA A 136 12.74 11.58 -4.96
CA ALA A 136 12.71 10.14 -5.20
C ALA A 136 14.03 9.65 -5.82
N ARG A 137 14.65 10.44 -6.70
CA ARG A 137 15.98 10.16 -7.26
C ARG A 137 17.05 10.17 -6.16
N GLU A 138 17.01 11.13 -5.25
CA GLU A 138 17.92 11.18 -4.09
C GLU A 138 17.77 9.94 -3.20
N LYS A 139 16.54 9.50 -2.92
CA LYS A 139 16.33 8.26 -2.15
C LYS A 139 16.83 7.02 -2.88
N LEU A 140 16.67 6.94 -4.21
CA LEU A 140 17.24 5.86 -5.01
C LEU A 140 18.77 5.86 -4.96
N GLN A 141 19.42 7.03 -4.97
CA GLN A 141 20.88 7.13 -4.79
C GLN A 141 21.32 6.58 -3.44
N LEU A 142 20.60 6.90 -2.36
CA LEU A 142 20.89 6.33 -1.04
C LEU A 142 20.71 4.81 -1.02
N LEU A 143 19.70 4.29 -1.73
CA LEU A 143 19.45 2.85 -1.83
C LEU A 143 20.49 2.11 -2.68
N MET A 144 21.34 2.80 -3.45
CA MET A 144 22.48 2.17 -4.14
C MET A 144 23.58 1.72 -3.16
N GLU A 145 23.62 2.30 -1.97
CA GLU A 145 24.70 2.10 -0.99
C GLU A 145 24.32 1.14 0.15
N VAL A 146 23.13 0.52 0.08
CA VAL A 146 22.69 -0.45 1.11
C VAL A 146 23.37 -1.81 0.91
N ASP A 147 23.66 -2.50 2.01
CA ASP A 147 24.28 -3.84 2.03
C ASP A 147 23.24 -4.95 1.75
N VAL A 148 22.44 -4.74 0.70
CA VAL A 148 21.46 -5.69 0.19
C VAL A 148 21.57 -5.69 -1.34
N PRO A 149 22.34 -6.61 -1.94
CA PRO A 149 22.66 -6.60 -3.36
C PRO A 149 21.45 -6.47 -4.28
N GLU A 150 20.36 -7.18 -3.98
CA GLU A 150 19.13 -7.14 -4.78
C GLU A 150 18.49 -5.75 -4.82
N MET A 151 18.62 -4.98 -3.72
CA MET A 151 18.10 -3.62 -3.64
C MET A 151 19.05 -2.62 -4.28
N SER A 152 20.34 -2.70 -3.99
CA SER A 152 21.33 -1.76 -4.52
C SER A 152 21.48 -1.88 -6.05
N GLU A 153 21.58 -3.09 -6.59
CA GLU A 153 21.63 -3.32 -8.03
C GLU A 153 20.36 -2.84 -8.74
N LEU A 154 19.19 -3.05 -8.12
CA LEU A 154 17.93 -2.57 -8.66
C LEU A 154 17.88 -1.04 -8.69
N ALA A 155 18.30 -0.37 -7.62
CA ALA A 155 18.35 1.08 -7.53
C ALA A 155 19.26 1.68 -8.60
N VAL A 156 20.48 1.12 -8.79
CA VAL A 156 21.42 1.52 -9.85
C VAL A 156 20.76 1.40 -11.22
N ARG A 157 20.16 0.23 -11.51
CA ARG A 157 19.55 -0.05 -12.81
C ARG A 157 18.41 0.92 -13.12
N LEU A 158 17.52 1.17 -12.16
CA LEU A 158 16.37 2.05 -12.35
C LEU A 158 16.80 3.50 -12.47
N LEU A 159 17.71 3.99 -11.62
CA LEU A 159 18.20 5.37 -11.68
C LEU A 159 18.87 5.68 -13.03
N ASN A 160 19.67 4.76 -13.56
CA ASN A 160 20.29 4.91 -14.90
C ASN A 160 19.26 4.93 -16.04
N SER A 161 18.07 4.36 -15.83
CA SER A 161 16.99 4.35 -16.82
C SER A 161 16.08 5.58 -16.75
N MET A 162 16.16 6.37 -15.67
CA MET A 162 15.42 7.61 -15.54
C MET A 162 15.95 8.63 -16.55
N LYS A 163 15.07 9.12 -17.42
CA LYS A 163 15.42 10.17 -18.36
C LYS A 163 15.81 11.44 -17.59
N LYS A 164 16.93 12.05 -18.00
CA LYS A 164 17.34 13.38 -17.53
C LYS A 164 16.26 14.40 -17.80
#